data_AF-A0A1G3L4V8-F1
#
_entry.id   AF-A0A1G3L4V8-F1
#
_cell.length_a   1.000
_cell.length_b   1.000
_cell.length_c   1.000
_cell.angle_alpha   90.00
_cell.angle_beta   90.00
_cell.angle_gamma   90.00
#
_symmetry.space_group_name_H-M   'P 1'
#
loop_
_entity.id
_entity.type
_entity.pdbx_description
1 polymer ?
#
loop_
_entity_poly.entity_id
_entity_poly.type
_entity_poly.pdbx_seq_one_letter_code
_entity_poly.pdbx_strand_id
1 'polypeptide(L)'
;MAKQKQTKNKFLEQYYVNLKSDYSEIDSNRAATYKDAKDKIDSLFNEDMSWKNAYEIARLFVLLYNDNKVDIEIKRLLVDIKVDLGDDIYQFYSQEIQTNDINLDYKRELLAKMIEDCQWGDTKKYTNIELNSNISLKYSIIYIVSFICFSLTFFIFYFLFINSTKDSNFLKSIVFFDKVVIAIVSGILGASFSLLIKSRTTDLKYNELLLFENPFYIISRILIGSCAALLMFFFFYSGLLRGALFPAFQTNILINTSDVSVDVIKSTNIDISQIALLIIWCFLAGFSESLIPNLLMKTEKQVEDQVGKNTQGTPNQ
;
A
#
# COMPACT_ATOMS: atom_id res chain seq x y z
N MET A 1 -13.34 -14.32 2.92
CA MET A 1 -13.18 -15.55 2.11
C MET A 1 -14.49 -16.20 1.68
N ALA A 2 -15.38 -16.66 2.58
CA ALA A 2 -16.63 -17.35 2.16
C ALA A 2 -17.55 -16.52 1.23
N LYS A 3 -17.77 -15.24 1.53
CA LYS A 3 -18.60 -14.33 0.72
C LYS A 3 -18.00 -13.99 -0.65
N GLN A 4 -16.67 -13.90 -0.75
CA GLN A 4 -15.95 -13.70 -2.02
C GLN A 4 -16.04 -14.94 -2.90
N LYS A 5 -15.87 -16.15 -2.32
CA LYS A 5 -16.05 -17.42 -3.04
C LYS A 5 -17.47 -17.57 -3.58
N GLN A 6 -18.47 -17.21 -2.79
CA GLN A 6 -19.88 -17.22 -3.24
C GLN A 6 -20.15 -16.22 -4.36
N THR A 7 -19.53 -15.04 -4.32
CA THR A 7 -19.68 -14.02 -5.38
C THR A 7 -18.98 -14.42 -6.67
N LYS A 8 -17.77 -15.00 -6.57
CA LYS A 8 -17.03 -15.55 -7.72
C LYS A 8 -17.81 -16.65 -8.44
N ASN A 9 -18.47 -17.52 -7.67
CA ASN A 9 -19.32 -18.57 -8.25
C ASN A 9 -20.53 -17.98 -9.00
N LYS A 10 -21.16 -16.91 -8.48
CA LYS A 10 -22.28 -16.26 -9.19
C LYS A 10 -21.89 -15.67 -10.55
N PHE A 11 -20.72 -15.03 -10.64
CA PHE A 11 -20.23 -14.50 -11.93
C PHE A 11 -19.91 -15.61 -12.92
N LEU A 12 -19.31 -16.70 -12.45
CA LEU A 12 -19.04 -17.87 -13.27
C LEU A 12 -20.34 -18.50 -13.79
N GLU A 13 -21.32 -18.70 -12.91
CA GLU A 13 -22.65 -19.21 -13.27
C GLU A 13 -23.31 -18.32 -14.33
N GLN A 14 -23.34 -17.00 -14.10
CA GLN A 14 -23.90 -16.04 -15.06
C GLN A 14 -23.18 -16.08 -16.41
N TYR A 15 -21.85 -16.20 -16.41
CA TYR A 15 -21.07 -16.30 -17.63
C TYR A 15 -21.37 -17.61 -18.39
N TYR A 16 -21.49 -18.74 -17.70
CA TYR A 16 -21.94 -19.99 -18.31
C TYR A 16 -23.36 -19.93 -18.87
N VAL A 17 -24.28 -19.22 -18.20
CA VAL A 17 -25.64 -18.99 -18.72
C VAL A 17 -25.59 -18.22 -20.03
N ASN A 18 -24.77 -17.16 -20.10
CA ASN A 18 -24.59 -16.40 -21.34
C ASN A 18 -23.98 -17.28 -22.44
N LEU A 19 -22.95 -18.06 -22.13
CA LEU A 19 -22.34 -18.98 -23.10
C LEU A 19 -23.34 -20.02 -23.61
N LYS A 20 -24.22 -20.56 -22.76
CA LYS A 20 -25.27 -21.49 -23.19
C LYS A 20 -26.32 -20.81 -24.08
N SER A 21 -26.66 -19.56 -23.78
CA SER A 21 -27.54 -18.75 -24.64
C SER A 21 -26.91 -18.57 -26.02
N ASP A 22 -25.65 -18.13 -26.07
CA ASP A 22 -24.92 -17.95 -27.32
C ASP A 22 -24.78 -19.27 -28.09
N TYR A 23 -24.56 -20.38 -27.38
CA TYR A 23 -24.47 -21.71 -27.98
C TYR A 23 -25.77 -22.13 -28.68
N SER A 24 -26.92 -21.78 -28.09
CA SER A 24 -28.23 -22.11 -28.65
C SER A 24 -28.57 -21.33 -29.93
N GLU A 25 -27.90 -20.19 -30.15
CA GLU A 25 -28.08 -19.34 -31.33
C GLU A 25 -27.19 -19.76 -32.52
N ILE A 26 -26.34 -20.78 -32.37
CA ILE A 26 -25.38 -21.20 -33.40
C ILE A 26 -26.09 -21.85 -34.59
N ASP A 27 -25.69 -21.45 -35.80
CA ASP A 27 -26.18 -22.03 -37.04
C ASP A 27 -25.85 -23.53 -37.14
N SER A 28 -26.89 -24.34 -37.31
CA SER A 28 -26.80 -25.80 -37.43
C SER A 28 -25.89 -26.24 -38.58
N ASN A 29 -25.81 -25.46 -39.67
CA ASN A 29 -24.93 -25.78 -40.80
C ASN A 29 -23.45 -25.63 -40.44
N ARG A 30 -23.08 -24.56 -39.70
CA ARG A 30 -21.69 -24.38 -39.22
C ARG A 30 -21.32 -25.38 -38.14
N ALA A 31 -22.27 -25.69 -37.26
CA ALA A 31 -22.09 -26.72 -36.25
C ALA A 31 -21.77 -28.09 -36.87
N ALA A 32 -22.29 -28.38 -38.08
CA ALA A 32 -21.93 -29.58 -38.83
C ALA A 32 -20.53 -29.49 -39.47
N THR A 33 -20.11 -28.31 -39.95
CA THR A 33 -18.77 -28.08 -40.51
C THR A 33 -17.66 -28.23 -39.46
N TYR A 34 -17.88 -27.72 -38.25
CA TYR A 34 -16.91 -27.75 -37.15
C TYR A 34 -17.33 -28.70 -36.05
N LYS A 35 -17.67 -29.93 -36.43
CA LYS A 35 -18.17 -30.96 -35.52
C LYS A 35 -17.25 -31.21 -34.33
N ASP A 36 -15.94 -31.27 -34.55
CA ASP A 36 -14.95 -31.51 -33.48
C ASP A 36 -14.97 -30.40 -32.41
N ALA A 37 -15.12 -29.14 -32.83
CA ALA A 37 -15.21 -28.01 -31.91
C ALA A 37 -16.51 -28.06 -31.11
N LYS A 38 -17.62 -28.42 -31.77
CA LYS A 38 -18.92 -28.59 -31.14
C LYS A 38 -18.90 -29.72 -30.09
N ASP A 39 -18.41 -30.90 -30.46
CA ASP A 39 -18.34 -32.06 -29.57
C ASP A 39 -17.49 -31.74 -28.33
N LYS A 40 -16.42 -30.97 -28.50
CA LYS A 40 -15.58 -30.49 -27.38
C LYS A 40 -16.27 -29.45 -26.49
N ILE A 41 -17.05 -28.55 -27.07
CA ILE A 41 -17.88 -27.60 -26.30
C ILE A 41 -18.90 -28.38 -25.46
N ASP A 42 -19.59 -29.34 -26.07
CA ASP A 42 -20.58 -30.18 -25.38
C ASP A 42 -19.93 -30.96 -24.23
N SER A 43 -18.72 -31.49 -24.42
CA SER A 43 -17.99 -32.15 -23.32
C SER A 43 -17.65 -31.16 -22.20
N LEU A 44 -17.15 -29.96 -22.52
CA LEU A 44 -16.76 -28.94 -21.54
C LEU A 44 -17.96 -28.36 -20.77
N PHE A 45 -19.16 -28.34 -21.36
CA PHE A 45 -20.39 -27.94 -20.65
C PHE A 45 -20.87 -28.99 -19.65
N ASN A 46 -20.48 -30.25 -19.83
CA ASN A 46 -20.84 -31.37 -18.93
C ASN A 46 -19.81 -31.57 -17.80
N GLU A 47 -18.62 -30.98 -17.91
CA GLU A 47 -17.62 -30.95 -16.85
C GLU A 47 -17.97 -29.94 -15.74
N ASP A 48 -17.19 -29.96 -14.66
CA ASP A 48 -17.30 -29.00 -13.57
C ASP A 48 -17.09 -27.56 -14.08
N MET A 49 -17.95 -26.64 -13.62
CA MET A 49 -17.85 -25.23 -13.98
C MET A 49 -16.54 -24.64 -13.48
N SER A 50 -15.70 -24.19 -14.41
CA SER A 50 -14.45 -23.51 -14.10
C SER A 50 -14.20 -22.39 -15.10
N TRP A 51 -13.50 -21.34 -14.66
CA TRP A 51 -13.11 -20.24 -15.56
C TRP A 51 -12.29 -20.75 -16.74
N LYS A 52 -11.42 -21.74 -16.52
CA LYS A 52 -10.64 -22.40 -17.57
C LYS A 52 -11.54 -23.00 -18.65
N ASN A 53 -12.54 -23.78 -18.25
CA ASN A 53 -13.46 -24.44 -19.18
C ASN A 53 -14.34 -23.42 -19.90
N ALA A 54 -14.85 -22.41 -19.18
CA ALA A 54 -15.64 -21.33 -19.77
C ALA A 54 -14.86 -20.54 -20.84
N TYR A 55 -13.57 -20.29 -20.58
CA TYR A 55 -12.67 -19.60 -21.50
C TYR A 55 -12.34 -20.44 -22.73
N GLU A 56 -12.14 -21.74 -22.55
CA GLU A 56 -11.92 -22.67 -23.66
C GLU A 56 -13.18 -22.78 -24.54
N ILE A 57 -14.38 -22.82 -23.95
CA ILE A 57 -15.65 -22.77 -24.68
C ILE A 57 -15.75 -21.48 -25.50
N ALA A 58 -15.50 -20.32 -24.90
CA ALA A 58 -15.56 -19.03 -25.59
C ALA A 58 -14.57 -18.96 -26.77
N ARG A 59 -13.37 -19.55 -26.64
CA ARG A 59 -12.40 -19.62 -27.73
C ARG A 59 -12.90 -20.50 -28.89
N LEU A 60 -13.55 -21.61 -28.58
CA LEU A 60 -14.10 -22.52 -29.60
C LEU A 60 -15.32 -21.93 -30.32
N PHE A 61 -16.10 -21.06 -29.66
CA PHE A 61 -17.22 -20.34 -30.29
C PHE A 61 -16.81 -19.48 -31.47
N VAL A 62 -15.59 -18.97 -31.49
CA VAL A 62 -15.07 -18.16 -32.59
C VAL A 62 -15.16 -18.90 -33.94
N LEU A 63 -14.98 -20.22 -33.93
CA LEU A 63 -15.11 -21.06 -35.14
C LEU A 63 -16.57 -21.23 -35.58
N LEU A 64 -17.51 -21.11 -34.65
CA LEU A 64 -18.94 -21.36 -34.86
C LEU A 64 -19.74 -20.08 -35.16
N TYR A 65 -19.23 -18.91 -34.76
CA TYR A 65 -19.88 -17.62 -35.02
C TYR A 65 -20.05 -17.34 -36.49
N ASN A 66 -21.22 -16.81 -36.87
CA ASN A 66 -21.46 -16.27 -38.20
C ASN A 66 -20.61 -15.01 -38.47
N ASP A 67 -20.45 -14.64 -39.74
CA ASP A 67 -19.49 -13.62 -40.15
C ASP A 67 -19.84 -12.23 -39.60
N ASN A 68 -21.14 -11.92 -39.54
CA ASN A 68 -21.64 -10.70 -38.94
C ASN A 68 -21.38 -10.65 -37.42
N LYS A 69 -21.52 -11.78 -36.72
CA LYS A 69 -21.29 -11.88 -35.27
C LYS A 69 -19.82 -11.68 -34.96
N VAL A 70 -18.90 -12.21 -35.77
CA VAL A 70 -17.45 -11.97 -35.60
C VAL A 70 -17.14 -10.47 -35.61
N ASP A 71 -17.68 -9.71 -36.56
CA ASP A 71 -17.46 -8.26 -36.64
C ASP A 71 -18.06 -7.50 -35.45
N ILE A 72 -19.22 -7.93 -34.94
CA ILE A 72 -19.86 -7.33 -33.75
C ILE A 72 -19.01 -7.62 -32.51
N GLU A 73 -18.56 -8.87 -32.34
CA GLU A 73 -17.78 -9.31 -31.19
C GLU A 73 -16.42 -8.62 -31.13
N ILE A 74 -15.73 -8.45 -32.26
CA ILE A 74 -14.48 -7.67 -32.36
C ILE A 74 -14.71 -6.24 -31.87
N LYS A 75 -15.77 -5.57 -32.35
CA LYS A 75 -16.09 -4.19 -31.93
C LYS A 75 -16.41 -4.10 -30.44
N ARG A 76 -17.15 -5.08 -29.89
CA ARG A 76 -17.43 -5.15 -28.45
C ARG A 76 -16.13 -5.30 -27.66
N LEU A 77 -15.30 -6.28 -28.02
CA LEU A 77 -14.05 -6.56 -27.30
C LEU A 77 -13.04 -5.43 -27.39
N LEU A 78 -13.02 -4.64 -28.47
CA LEU A 78 -12.18 -3.44 -28.53
C LEU A 78 -12.50 -2.44 -27.40
N VAL A 79 -13.77 -2.33 -27.01
CA VAL A 79 -14.18 -1.48 -25.88
C VAL A 79 -13.64 -2.06 -24.58
N ASP A 80 -13.80 -3.37 -24.37
CA ASP A 80 -13.33 -4.06 -23.16
C ASP A 80 -11.80 -3.98 -23.03
N ILE A 81 -11.07 -4.22 -24.14
CA ILE A 81 -9.60 -4.11 -24.19
C ILE A 81 -9.13 -2.72 -23.78
N LYS A 82 -9.79 -1.68 -24.28
CA LYS A 82 -9.42 -0.31 -23.92
C LYS A 82 -9.56 -0.05 -22.42
N VAL A 83 -10.61 -0.58 -21.81
CA VAL A 83 -10.92 -0.39 -20.39
C VAL A 83 -9.98 -1.23 -19.52
N ASP A 84 -9.79 -2.51 -19.84
CA ASP A 84 -9.12 -3.46 -18.93
C ASP A 84 -7.63 -3.68 -19.22
N LEU A 85 -7.19 -3.56 -20.49
CA LEU A 85 -5.80 -3.80 -20.90
C LEU A 85 -4.99 -2.52 -21.18
N GLY A 86 -5.68 -1.40 -21.43
CA GLY A 86 -5.07 -0.08 -21.62
C GLY A 86 -4.85 0.30 -23.09
N ASP A 87 -4.38 1.55 -23.28
CA ASP A 87 -4.36 2.19 -24.60
C ASP A 87 -3.39 1.54 -25.58
N ASP A 88 -2.23 1.02 -25.13
CA ASP A 88 -1.23 0.43 -26.03
C ASP A 88 -1.78 -0.80 -26.78
N ILE A 89 -2.44 -1.70 -26.05
CA ILE A 89 -3.02 -2.92 -26.62
C ILE A 89 -4.24 -2.57 -27.48
N TYR A 90 -5.05 -1.59 -27.06
CA TYR A 90 -6.14 -1.07 -27.87
C TYR A 90 -5.64 -0.52 -29.22
N GLN A 91 -4.57 0.27 -29.21
CA GLN A 91 -4.00 0.84 -30.44
C GLN A 91 -3.53 -0.27 -31.39
N PHE A 92 -2.83 -1.28 -30.87
CA PHE A 92 -2.40 -2.45 -31.65
C PHE A 92 -3.58 -3.11 -32.39
N TYR A 93 -4.63 -3.51 -31.66
CA TYR A 93 -5.78 -4.17 -32.28
C TYR A 93 -6.56 -3.24 -33.22
N SER A 94 -6.68 -1.95 -32.88
CA SER A 94 -7.37 -0.98 -33.73
C SER A 94 -6.65 -0.76 -35.08
N GLN A 95 -5.31 -0.81 -35.08
CA GLN A 95 -4.49 -0.69 -36.29
C GLN A 95 -4.60 -1.94 -37.16
N GLU A 96 -4.52 -3.14 -36.56
CA GLU A 96 -4.69 -4.41 -37.29
C GLU A 96 -6.06 -4.50 -37.98
N ILE A 97 -7.10 -3.95 -37.36
CA ILE A 97 -8.46 -3.94 -37.93
C ILE A 97 -8.60 -2.93 -39.09
N GLN A 98 -7.87 -1.82 -39.05
CA GLN A 98 -7.96 -0.76 -40.08
C GLN A 98 -7.07 -1.02 -41.30
N THR A 99 -5.94 -1.72 -41.12
CA THR A 99 -4.88 -1.82 -42.14
C THR A 99 -5.14 -2.94 -43.15
N ASN A 100 -5.94 -3.94 -42.79
CA ASN A 100 -6.18 -5.12 -43.62
C ASN A 100 -7.62 -5.15 -44.15
N ASP A 101 -7.79 -5.43 -45.45
CA ASP A 101 -9.08 -5.89 -46.00
C ASP A 101 -9.22 -7.36 -45.57
N ILE A 102 -9.65 -7.53 -44.31
CA ILE A 102 -9.31 -8.72 -43.52
C ILE A 102 -10.02 -9.96 -44.07
N ASN A 103 -9.25 -10.98 -44.47
CA ASN A 103 -9.76 -12.32 -44.72
C ASN A 103 -10.51 -12.81 -43.47
N LEU A 104 -11.67 -13.43 -43.67
CA LEU A 104 -12.54 -13.89 -42.60
C LEU A 104 -11.82 -14.81 -41.60
N ASP A 105 -10.91 -15.68 -42.09
CA ASP A 105 -10.14 -16.57 -41.23
C ASP A 105 -9.18 -15.80 -40.31
N TYR A 106 -8.57 -14.74 -40.81
CA TYR A 106 -7.73 -13.86 -39.99
C TYR A 106 -8.56 -13.09 -38.97
N LYS A 107 -9.77 -12.62 -39.32
CA LYS A 107 -10.68 -11.98 -38.34
C LYS A 107 -11.00 -12.91 -37.17
N ARG A 108 -11.20 -14.20 -37.45
CA ARG A 108 -11.45 -15.21 -36.42
C ARG A 108 -10.20 -15.44 -35.56
N GLU A 109 -9.02 -15.55 -36.15
CA GLU A 109 -7.77 -15.68 -35.39
C GLU A 109 -7.55 -14.47 -34.48
N LEU A 110 -7.76 -13.27 -35.01
CA LEU A 110 -7.68 -12.02 -34.25
C LEU A 110 -8.67 -12.01 -33.09
N LEU A 111 -9.93 -12.39 -33.34
CA LEU A 111 -10.96 -12.49 -32.30
C LEU A 111 -10.57 -13.49 -31.21
N ALA A 112 -10.07 -14.67 -31.59
CA ALA A 112 -9.62 -15.68 -30.62
C ALA A 112 -8.47 -15.15 -29.75
N LYS A 113 -7.54 -14.39 -30.34
CA LYS A 113 -6.43 -13.76 -29.61
C LYS A 113 -6.90 -12.63 -28.69
N MET A 114 -7.82 -11.78 -29.14
CA MET A 114 -8.45 -10.74 -28.31
C MET A 114 -9.17 -11.34 -27.10
N ILE A 115 -9.91 -12.44 -27.30
CA ILE A 115 -10.56 -13.18 -26.21
C ILE A 115 -9.51 -13.68 -25.21
N GLU A 116 -8.43 -14.30 -25.67
CA GLU A 116 -7.35 -14.78 -24.80
C GLU A 116 -6.72 -13.65 -23.96
N ASP A 117 -6.44 -12.51 -24.58
CA ASP A 117 -5.83 -11.37 -23.89
C ASP A 117 -6.79 -10.75 -22.86
N CYS A 118 -8.09 -10.61 -23.20
CA CYS A 118 -9.13 -10.21 -22.25
C CYS A 118 -9.20 -11.17 -21.05
N GLN A 119 -9.20 -12.48 -21.30
CA GLN A 119 -9.23 -13.49 -20.25
C GLN A 119 -8.00 -13.42 -19.33
N TRP A 120 -6.83 -13.13 -19.90
CA TRP A 120 -5.61 -12.93 -19.12
C TRP A 120 -5.71 -11.66 -18.27
N GLY A 121 -6.23 -10.57 -18.83
CA GLY A 121 -6.53 -9.32 -18.14
C GLY A 121 -7.45 -9.54 -16.93
N ASP A 122 -8.56 -10.23 -17.13
CA ASP A 122 -9.51 -10.58 -16.08
C ASP A 122 -8.86 -11.45 -15.00
N THR A 123 -8.13 -12.49 -15.39
CA THR A 123 -7.45 -13.39 -14.45
C THR A 123 -6.50 -12.60 -13.56
N LYS A 124 -5.69 -11.72 -14.16
CA LYS A 124 -4.76 -10.85 -13.44
C LYS A 124 -5.50 -9.90 -12.48
N LYS A 125 -6.61 -9.31 -12.90
CA LYS A 125 -7.46 -8.42 -12.08
C LYS A 125 -8.02 -9.14 -10.86
N TYR A 126 -8.60 -10.33 -11.05
CA TYR A 126 -9.14 -11.12 -9.93
C TYR A 126 -8.07 -11.57 -8.96
N THR A 127 -6.91 -12.02 -9.46
CA THR A 127 -5.78 -12.36 -8.60
C THR A 127 -5.29 -11.15 -7.80
N ASN A 128 -5.21 -9.97 -8.43
CA ASN A 128 -4.84 -8.73 -7.74
C ASN A 128 -5.83 -8.35 -6.64
N ILE A 129 -7.13 -8.43 -6.90
CA ILE A 129 -8.18 -8.13 -5.91
C ILE A 129 -8.08 -9.07 -4.71
N GLU A 130 -7.88 -10.36 -4.95
CA GLU A 130 -7.75 -11.36 -3.89
C GLU A 130 -6.52 -11.09 -3.01
N LEU A 131 -5.37 -10.87 -3.64
CA LEU A 131 -4.12 -10.52 -2.95
C LEU A 131 -4.26 -9.23 -2.15
N ASN A 132 -4.82 -8.18 -2.75
CA ASN A 132 -4.98 -6.87 -2.09
C ASN A 132 -5.88 -6.96 -0.84
N SER A 133 -6.96 -7.76 -0.91
CA SER A 133 -7.84 -7.96 0.24
C SER A 133 -7.15 -8.64 1.43
N ASN A 134 -6.26 -9.60 1.16
CA ASN A 134 -5.48 -10.27 2.20
C ASN A 134 -4.39 -9.35 2.76
N ILE A 135 -3.73 -8.54 1.92
CA ILE A 135 -2.68 -7.60 2.32
C ILE A 135 -3.26 -6.50 3.24
N SER A 136 -4.39 -5.90 2.85
CA SER A 136 -5.05 -4.86 3.65
C SER A 136 -5.44 -5.34 5.05
N LEU A 137 -5.90 -6.59 5.19
CA LEU A 137 -6.19 -7.19 6.49
C LEU A 137 -4.92 -7.39 7.33
N LYS A 138 -3.86 -7.94 6.75
CA LYS A 138 -2.57 -8.12 7.44
C LYS A 138 -2.05 -6.79 8.00
N TYR A 139 -2.09 -5.73 7.21
CA TYR A 139 -1.60 -4.41 7.63
C TYR A 139 -2.51 -3.73 8.64
N SER A 140 -3.82 -3.97 8.56
CA SER A 140 -4.75 -3.53 9.59
C SER A 140 -4.44 -4.18 10.94
N ILE A 141 -4.12 -5.48 10.96
CA ILE A 141 -3.71 -6.18 12.19
C ILE A 141 -2.40 -5.60 12.75
N ILE A 142 -1.39 -5.39 11.90
CA ILE A 142 -0.10 -4.80 12.32
C ILE A 142 -0.30 -3.40 12.91
N TYR A 143 -1.15 -2.58 12.30
CA TYR A 143 -1.49 -1.26 12.82
C TYR A 143 -2.19 -1.36 14.18
N ILE A 144 -3.16 -2.25 14.35
CA ILE A 144 -3.85 -2.49 15.63
C ILE A 144 -2.84 -2.92 16.71
N VAL A 145 -1.95 -3.86 16.40
CA VAL A 145 -0.90 -4.30 17.34
C VAL A 145 0.01 -3.14 17.72
N SER A 146 0.44 -2.33 16.75
CA SER A 146 1.27 -1.15 17.01
C SER A 146 0.56 -0.13 17.89
N PHE A 147 -0.75 0.08 17.68
CA PHE A 147 -1.57 0.99 18.48
C PHE A 147 -1.77 0.48 19.92
N ILE A 148 -1.94 -0.84 20.10
CA ILE A 148 -2.01 -1.47 21.43
C ILE A 148 -0.66 -1.32 22.14
N CYS A 149 0.45 -1.60 21.46
CA CYS A 149 1.79 -1.40 22.02
C CYS A 149 2.02 0.06 22.44
N PHE A 150 1.64 1.02 21.60
CA PHE A 150 1.68 2.45 21.92
C PHE A 150 0.85 2.78 23.17
N SER A 151 -0.39 2.33 23.24
CA SER A 151 -1.26 2.56 24.39
C SER A 151 -0.72 1.91 25.67
N LEU A 152 -0.13 0.72 25.55
CA LEU A 152 0.47 -0.01 26.67
C LEU A 152 1.67 0.73 27.25
N THR A 153 2.49 1.40 26.42
CA THR A 153 3.59 2.25 26.89
C THR A 153 3.09 3.34 27.83
N PHE A 154 2.01 4.06 27.49
CA PHE A 154 1.43 5.08 28.38
C PHE A 154 0.88 4.49 29.67
N PHE A 155 0.26 3.31 29.59
CA PHE A 155 -0.25 2.62 30.78
C PHE A 155 0.88 2.21 31.73
N ILE A 156 1.97 1.65 31.21
CA ILE A 156 3.16 1.28 31.97
C ILE A 156 3.78 2.53 32.60
N PHE A 157 3.94 3.61 31.83
CA PHE A 157 4.46 4.87 32.33
C PHE A 157 3.62 5.42 33.49
N TYR A 158 2.31 5.48 33.33
CA TYR A 158 1.37 5.92 34.36
C TYR A 158 1.48 5.06 35.63
N PHE A 159 1.54 3.73 35.46
CA PHE A 159 1.67 2.79 36.58
C PHE A 159 3.01 2.95 37.32
N LEU A 160 4.13 3.08 36.60
CA LEU A 160 5.45 3.30 37.20
C LEU A 160 5.53 4.65 37.91
N PHE A 161 4.92 5.69 37.35
CA PHE A 161 4.89 7.04 37.92
C PHE A 161 4.17 7.06 39.27
N ILE A 162 3.00 6.41 39.38
CA ILE A 162 2.24 6.34 40.64
C ILE A 162 3.02 5.59 41.73
N ASN A 163 3.70 4.50 41.37
CA ASN A 163 4.40 3.67 42.35
C ASN A 163 5.77 4.23 42.77
N SER A 164 6.35 5.14 41.99
CA SER A 164 7.69 5.69 42.22
C SER A 164 7.67 7.02 43.00
N THR A 165 7.14 7.03 44.22
CA THR A 165 7.02 8.27 45.00
C THR A 165 8.20 8.60 45.92
N LYS A 166 9.26 7.77 45.96
CA LYS A 166 10.29 7.87 47.04
C LYS A 166 11.74 8.10 46.61
N ASP A 167 12.11 8.02 45.34
CA ASP A 167 13.50 8.25 44.90
C ASP A 167 13.59 9.19 43.68
N SER A 168 14.26 10.35 43.88
CA SER A 168 14.39 11.41 42.88
C SER A 168 15.36 11.10 41.73
N ASN A 169 16.37 10.25 41.95
CA ASN A 169 17.31 9.86 40.89
C ASN A 169 16.70 8.79 39.99
N PHE A 170 15.94 7.87 40.58
CA PHE A 170 15.18 6.85 39.86
C PHE A 170 14.15 7.48 38.91
N LEU A 171 13.43 8.52 39.37
CA LEU A 171 12.46 9.24 38.54
C LEU A 171 13.06 9.91 37.31
N LYS A 172 14.26 10.52 37.41
CA LYS A 172 14.94 11.16 36.26
C LYS A 172 15.32 10.15 35.18
N SER A 173 15.86 8.99 35.57
CA SER A 173 16.18 7.91 34.61
C SER A 173 14.94 7.34 33.94
N ILE A 174 13.84 7.15 34.68
CA ILE A 174 12.56 6.69 34.12
C ILE A 174 12.03 7.67 33.08
N VAL A 175 12.03 8.97 33.37
CA VAL A 175 11.49 9.99 32.47
C VAL A 175 12.30 10.11 31.17
N PHE A 176 13.64 9.98 31.23
CA PHE A 176 14.45 9.99 30.00
C PHE A 176 14.22 8.73 29.15
N PHE A 177 14.25 7.56 29.79
CA PHE A 177 14.00 6.29 29.11
C PHE A 177 12.61 6.26 28.46
N ASP A 178 11.61 6.78 29.15
CA ASP A 178 10.24 6.85 28.66
C ASP A 178 10.10 7.72 27.40
N LYS A 179 10.80 8.86 27.32
CA LYS A 179 10.78 9.71 26.10
C LYS A 179 11.37 9.00 24.88
N VAL A 180 12.45 8.24 25.06
CA VAL A 180 13.05 7.44 23.97
C VAL A 180 12.10 6.33 23.52
N VAL A 181 11.48 5.64 24.47
CA VAL A 181 10.48 4.59 24.17
C VAL A 181 9.26 5.18 23.46
N ILE A 182 8.73 6.31 23.94
CA ILE A 182 7.63 7.03 23.28
C ILE A 182 8.00 7.42 21.85
N ALA A 183 9.21 7.93 21.61
CA ALA A 183 9.68 8.28 20.28
C ALA A 183 9.70 7.05 19.35
N ILE A 184 10.30 5.96 19.78
CA ILE A 184 10.38 4.70 19.03
C ILE A 184 8.97 4.16 18.70
N VAL A 185 8.11 4.05 19.70
CA VAL A 185 6.77 3.46 19.52
C VAL A 185 5.87 4.38 18.67
N SER A 186 6.03 5.70 18.78
CA SER A 186 5.38 6.66 17.87
C SER A 186 5.85 6.47 16.42
N GLY A 187 7.15 6.23 16.21
CA GLY A 187 7.72 5.91 14.90
C GLY A 187 7.20 4.61 14.30
N ILE A 188 7.11 3.55 15.11
CA ILE A 188 6.50 2.28 14.73
C ILE A 188 5.04 2.48 14.33
N LEU A 189 4.29 3.24 15.12
CA LEU A 189 2.89 3.56 14.82
C LEU A 189 2.74 4.32 13.49
N GLY A 190 3.61 5.31 13.24
CA GLY A 190 3.66 6.05 11.97
C GLY A 190 3.99 5.17 10.76
N ALA A 191 4.97 4.28 10.90
CA ALA A 191 5.35 3.34 9.85
C ALA A 191 4.23 2.35 9.52
N SER A 192 3.59 1.78 10.54
CA SER A 192 2.44 0.89 10.40
C SER A 192 1.24 1.60 9.77
N PHE A 193 1.00 2.87 10.12
CA PHE A 193 -0.05 3.69 9.51
C PHE A 193 0.24 3.98 8.03
N SER A 194 1.50 4.26 7.69
CA SER A 194 1.96 4.44 6.30
C SER A 194 1.71 3.19 5.45
N LEU A 195 2.00 2.00 5.98
CA LEU A 195 1.70 0.72 5.32
C LEU A 195 0.19 0.52 5.10
N LEU A 196 -0.63 0.86 6.10
CA LEU A 196 -2.08 0.75 6.01
C LEU A 196 -2.65 1.64 4.90
N ILE A 197 -2.23 2.90 4.83
CA ILE A 197 -2.66 3.82 3.77
C ILE A 197 -2.25 3.28 2.40
N LYS A 198 -0.98 2.90 2.23
CA LYS A 198 -0.47 2.36 0.96
C LYS A 198 -1.28 1.16 0.46
N SER A 199 -1.70 0.26 1.35
CA SER A 199 -2.57 -0.88 0.96
C SER A 199 -3.99 -0.51 0.56
N ARG A 200 -4.47 0.69 0.89
CA ARG A 200 -5.85 1.13 0.62
C ARG A 200 -5.97 2.11 -0.53
N THR A 201 -4.93 2.92 -0.77
CA THR A 201 -5.00 4.04 -1.74
C THR A 201 -4.33 3.75 -3.07
N THR A 202 -3.51 2.70 -3.14
CA THR A 202 -2.68 2.44 -4.32
C THR A 202 -3.24 1.23 -5.05
N ASP A 203 -3.62 1.39 -6.31
CA ASP A 203 -3.80 0.25 -7.22
C ASP A 203 -2.44 -0.37 -7.49
N LEU A 204 -2.01 -1.21 -6.55
CA LEU A 204 -0.71 -1.84 -6.56
C LEU A 204 -0.61 -2.75 -7.78
N LYS A 205 0.43 -2.56 -8.58
CA LYS A 205 0.72 -3.48 -9.69
C LYS A 205 1.00 -4.86 -9.11
N TYR A 206 0.76 -5.91 -9.90
CA TYR A 206 1.01 -7.30 -9.47
C TYR A 206 2.39 -7.51 -8.82
N ASN A 207 3.45 -6.94 -9.40
CA ASN A 207 4.80 -7.05 -8.86
C ASN A 207 4.98 -6.31 -7.52
N GLU A 208 4.26 -5.22 -7.31
CA GLU A 208 4.27 -4.50 -6.04
C GLU A 208 3.54 -5.31 -4.97
N LEU A 209 2.39 -5.92 -5.31
CA LEU A 209 1.64 -6.81 -4.41
C LEU A 209 2.51 -7.95 -3.88
N LEU A 210 3.36 -8.55 -4.72
CA LEU A 210 4.31 -9.58 -4.30
C LEU A 210 5.34 -9.07 -3.28
N LEU A 211 5.80 -7.83 -3.41
CA LEU A 211 6.69 -7.21 -2.42
C LEU A 211 5.96 -6.96 -1.09
N PHE A 212 4.71 -6.49 -1.15
CA PHE A 212 3.88 -6.27 0.04
C PHE A 212 3.48 -7.58 0.75
N GLU A 213 3.47 -8.71 0.05
CA GLU A 213 3.26 -10.01 0.69
C GLU A 213 4.43 -10.47 1.56
N ASN A 214 5.66 -10.00 1.27
CA ASN A 214 6.86 -10.43 1.95
C ASN A 214 6.94 -9.87 3.40
N PRO A 215 7.00 -10.72 4.44
CA PRO A 215 7.08 -10.27 5.83
C PRO A 215 8.37 -9.50 6.14
N PHE A 216 9.47 -9.78 5.45
CA PHE A 216 10.74 -9.04 5.63
C PHE A 216 10.60 -7.59 5.20
N TYR A 217 9.81 -7.31 4.15
CA TYR A 217 9.53 -5.94 3.72
C TYR A 217 8.82 -5.16 4.84
N ILE A 218 7.79 -5.75 5.45
CA ILE A 218 7.04 -5.16 6.57
C ILE A 218 7.96 -4.83 7.74
N ILE A 219 8.79 -5.80 8.16
CA ILE A 219 9.72 -5.62 9.28
C ILE A 219 10.72 -4.52 8.98
N SER A 220 11.31 -4.53 7.76
CA SER A 220 12.25 -3.49 7.34
C SER A 220 11.62 -2.09 7.41
N ARG A 221 10.35 -1.97 7.00
CA ARG A 221 9.64 -0.69 7.00
C ARG A 221 9.41 -0.17 8.41
N ILE A 222 8.99 -1.04 9.33
CA ILE A 222 8.79 -0.69 10.74
C ILE A 222 10.13 -0.28 11.38
N LEU A 223 11.20 -1.00 11.09
CA LEU A 223 12.55 -0.71 11.61
C LEU A 223 13.06 0.64 11.11
N ILE A 224 12.90 0.93 9.82
CA ILE A 224 13.27 2.22 9.23
C ILE A 224 12.48 3.36 9.89
N GLY A 225 11.18 3.22 10.07
CA GLY A 225 10.36 4.25 10.72
C GLY A 225 10.67 4.46 12.20
N SER A 226 11.01 3.38 12.92
CA SER A 226 11.52 3.45 14.30
C SER A 226 12.86 4.20 14.38
N CYS A 227 13.81 3.84 13.51
CA CYS A 227 15.12 4.49 13.42
C CYS A 227 14.98 5.98 13.07
N ALA A 228 14.09 6.29 12.12
CA ALA A 228 13.76 7.66 11.75
C ALA A 228 13.25 8.48 12.95
N ALA A 229 12.29 7.93 13.70
CA ALA A 229 11.79 8.59 14.90
C ALA A 229 12.87 8.78 15.99
N LEU A 230 13.78 7.82 16.14
CA LEU A 230 14.91 7.92 17.06
C LEU A 230 15.88 9.05 16.66
N LEU A 231 16.23 9.15 15.38
CA LEU A 231 17.05 10.25 14.86
C LEU A 231 16.37 11.60 15.09
N MET A 232 15.06 11.67 14.84
CA MET A 232 14.27 12.88 15.10
C MET A 232 14.30 13.28 16.57
N PHE A 233 14.17 12.31 17.48
CA PHE A 233 14.31 12.55 18.92
C PHE A 233 15.69 13.13 19.27
N PHE A 234 16.77 12.61 18.70
CA PHE A 234 18.12 13.13 18.94
C PHE A 234 18.32 14.55 18.38
N PHE A 235 17.68 14.93 17.29
CA PHE A 235 17.70 16.33 16.81
C PHE A 235 17.02 17.31 17.76
N PHE A 236 15.95 16.87 18.43
CA PHE A 236 15.32 17.67 19.47
C PHE A 236 16.16 17.72 20.74
N TYR A 237 16.73 16.59 21.14
CA TYR A 237 17.56 16.50 22.33
C TYR A 237 18.87 17.29 22.20
N SER A 238 19.49 17.30 21.02
CA SER A 238 20.68 18.12 20.75
C SER A 238 20.38 19.63 20.69
N GLY A 239 19.10 20.00 20.58
CA GLY A 239 18.69 21.39 20.40
C GLY A 239 19.09 21.98 19.05
N LEU A 240 19.34 21.13 18.05
CA LEU A 240 19.62 21.54 16.66
C LEU A 240 18.37 22.13 15.99
N LEU A 241 17.20 21.59 16.32
CA LEU A 241 15.91 22.11 15.89
C LEU A 241 15.29 22.94 17.02
N ARG A 242 15.14 24.26 16.82
CA ARG A 242 14.55 25.19 17.80
C ARG A 242 13.39 25.97 17.19
N GLY A 243 12.32 26.18 17.95
CA GLY A 243 11.14 26.93 17.53
C GLY A 243 9.88 26.55 18.33
N ALA A 244 8.82 27.36 18.24
CA ALA A 244 7.59 27.16 19.01
C ALA A 244 6.83 25.85 18.69
N LEU A 245 7.12 25.24 17.54
CA LEU A 245 6.52 23.98 17.07
C LEU A 245 7.41 22.76 17.31
N PHE A 246 8.60 22.94 17.93
CA PHE A 246 9.53 21.87 18.22
C PHE A 246 9.59 21.61 19.72
N PRO A 247 9.70 20.34 20.14
CA PRO A 247 9.82 20.02 21.55
C PRO A 247 11.15 20.56 22.11
N ALA A 248 11.06 21.43 23.11
CA ALA A 248 12.21 22.01 23.79
C ALA A 248 12.43 21.27 25.12
N PHE A 249 13.40 20.36 25.14
CA PHE A 249 13.82 19.71 26.37
C PHE A 249 14.80 20.62 27.11
N GLN A 250 14.35 21.29 28.17
CA GLN A 250 15.24 22.07 29.03
C GLN A 250 16.19 21.11 29.76
N THR A 251 17.45 21.08 29.36
CA THR A 251 18.53 20.46 30.13
C THR A 251 18.91 21.40 31.26
N ASN A 252 18.12 21.41 32.35
CA ASN A 252 18.53 22.07 33.59
C ASN A 252 19.64 21.25 34.26
N ILE A 253 20.86 21.34 33.73
CA ILE A 253 22.08 20.98 34.47
C ILE A 253 22.37 22.17 35.39
N LEU A 254 21.57 22.32 36.45
CA LEU A 254 21.88 23.26 37.54
C LEU A 254 22.72 22.50 38.56
N ILE A 255 24.05 22.58 38.41
CA ILE A 255 24.96 22.34 39.54
C ILE A 255 25.00 23.65 40.33
N ASN A 256 23.97 23.91 41.12
CA ASN A 256 24.06 24.91 42.19
C ASN A 256 24.19 24.14 43.50
N THR A 257 25.41 24.11 44.00
CA THR A 257 25.72 23.90 45.41
C THR A 257 24.96 24.95 46.24
N SER A 258 24.49 24.56 47.43
CA SER A 258 23.73 25.34 48.42
C SER A 258 22.31 25.75 48.00
N ASP A 259 21.35 24.83 48.10
CA ASP A 259 20.36 24.84 49.19
C ASP A 259 19.33 23.73 48.98
N VAL A 260 19.28 22.82 49.95
CA VAL A 260 18.42 21.65 49.95
C VAL A 260 17.07 22.03 50.51
N SER A 261 16.03 21.57 49.82
CA SER A 261 14.61 21.48 50.19
C SER A 261 13.70 22.60 49.65
N VAL A 262 12.63 22.14 48.97
CA VAL A 262 11.42 22.83 48.48
C VAL A 262 11.26 22.96 46.95
N ASP A 263 12.29 23.19 46.12
CA ASP A 263 12.06 23.43 44.67
C ASP A 263 12.17 22.20 43.75
N VAL A 264 12.60 21.04 44.25
CA VAL A 264 12.71 19.82 43.43
C VAL A 264 11.33 19.33 42.94
N ILE A 265 10.25 19.59 43.70
CA ILE A 265 8.88 19.18 43.34
C ILE A 265 8.30 20.02 42.20
N LYS A 266 8.77 21.26 41.98
CA LYS A 266 8.35 22.09 40.83
C LYS A 266 9.14 21.80 39.55
N SER A 267 10.29 21.13 39.65
CA SER A 267 11.20 20.89 38.51
C SER A 267 10.84 19.66 37.66
N THR A 268 9.88 18.84 38.10
CA THR A 268 9.41 17.65 37.36
C THR A 268 7.99 17.82 36.83
N ASN A 269 7.57 19.05 36.53
CA ASN A 269 6.38 19.23 35.70
C ASN A 269 6.71 18.70 34.31
N ILE A 270 6.27 17.47 34.05
CA ILE A 270 6.27 16.88 32.73
C ILE A 270 5.38 17.79 31.87
N ASP A 271 6.02 18.61 31.02
CA ASP A 271 5.29 19.44 30.09
C ASP A 271 4.67 18.55 29.01
N ILE A 272 3.38 18.23 29.22
CA ILE A 272 2.56 17.39 28.35
C ILE A 272 2.59 17.93 26.91
N SER A 273 2.72 19.25 26.74
CA SER A 273 2.83 19.88 25.42
C SER A 273 4.07 19.42 24.66
N GLN A 274 5.23 19.31 25.34
CA GLN A 274 6.47 18.85 24.71
C GLN A 274 6.40 17.38 24.33
N ILE A 275 5.74 16.56 25.16
CA ILE A 275 5.53 15.14 24.85
C ILE A 275 4.59 14.99 23.66
N ALA A 276 3.50 15.76 23.60
CA ALA A 276 2.59 15.75 22.45
C ALA A 276 3.30 16.13 21.15
N LEU A 277 4.13 17.18 21.17
CA LEU A 277 4.94 17.58 20.03
C LEU A 277 5.95 16.49 19.62
N LEU A 278 6.60 15.85 20.60
CA LEU A 278 7.50 14.73 20.33
C LEU A 278 6.77 13.58 19.62
N ILE A 279 5.60 13.18 20.12
CA ILE A 279 4.78 12.11 19.51
C ILE A 279 4.44 12.45 18.07
N ILE A 280 3.97 13.67 17.80
CA ILE A 280 3.56 14.10 16.45
C ILE A 280 4.75 14.02 15.49
N TRP A 281 5.91 14.55 15.88
CA TRP A 281 7.09 14.57 15.02
C TRP A 281 7.72 13.20 14.82
N CYS A 282 7.78 12.37 15.87
CA CYS A 282 8.27 11.00 15.76
C CYS A 282 7.32 10.12 14.95
N PHE A 283 5.99 10.30 15.10
CA PHE A 283 5.00 9.67 14.25
C PHE A 283 5.17 10.08 12.78
N LEU A 284 5.34 11.37 12.51
CA LEU A 284 5.53 11.88 11.15
C LEU A 284 6.84 11.38 10.54
N ALA A 285 7.91 11.27 11.32
CA ALA A 285 9.19 10.70 10.90
C ALA A 285 9.06 9.20 10.57
N GLY A 286 8.29 8.44 11.35
CA GLY A 286 7.97 7.05 11.04
C GLY A 286 7.06 6.89 9.81
N PHE A 287 6.17 7.86 9.58
CA PHE A 287 5.25 7.88 8.44
C PHE A 287 5.96 8.21 7.12
N SER A 288 6.90 9.14 7.13
CA SER A 288 7.54 9.71 5.94
C SER A 288 9.04 9.43 5.87
N GLU A 289 9.44 8.67 4.86
CA GLU A 289 10.87 8.40 4.57
C GLU A 289 11.62 9.63 4.06
N SER A 290 10.93 10.62 3.51
CA SER A 290 11.55 11.84 2.98
C SER A 290 11.69 12.95 4.03
N LEU A 291 11.04 12.83 5.19
CA LEU A 291 11.03 13.89 6.20
C LEU A 291 12.44 14.19 6.74
N ILE A 292 13.20 13.15 7.08
CA ILE A 292 14.53 13.31 7.68
C ILE A 292 15.55 13.86 6.68
N PRO A 293 15.69 13.31 5.45
CA PRO A 293 16.57 13.90 4.45
C PRO A 293 16.25 15.38 4.18
N ASN A 294 14.97 15.72 4.08
CA ASN A 294 14.54 17.11 3.86
C ASN A 294 14.89 18.02 5.05
N LEU A 295 14.82 17.53 6.29
CA LEU A 295 15.23 18.28 7.47
C LEU A 295 16.74 18.46 7.55
N LEU A 296 17.51 17.42 7.19
CA LEU A 296 18.96 17.49 7.11
C LEU A 296 19.42 18.53 6.08
N MET A 297 18.87 18.49 4.86
CA MET A 297 19.19 19.47 3.81
C MET A 297 18.83 20.91 4.21
N LYS A 298 17.72 21.11 4.94
CA LYS A 298 17.34 22.43 5.46
C LYS A 298 18.32 22.91 6.53
N THR A 299 18.75 22.01 7.41
CA THR A 299 19.67 22.34 8.49
C THR A 299 21.08 22.64 7.96
N GLU A 300 21.55 21.87 6.98
CA GLU A 300 22.81 22.12 6.26
C GLU A 300 22.82 23.53 5.64
N LYS A 301 21.78 23.89 4.88
CA LYS A 301 21.65 25.24 4.31
C LYS A 301 21.64 26.35 5.37
N GLN A 302 20.96 26.14 6.50
CA GLN A 302 20.96 27.12 7.60
C GLN A 302 22.34 27.29 8.23
N VAL A 303 23.12 26.22 8.35
CA VAL A 303 24.51 26.29 8.86
C VAL A 303 25.40 27.01 7.85
N GLU A 304 25.30 26.69 6.55
CA GLU A 304 26.04 27.39 5.49
C GLU A 304 25.73 28.90 5.47
N ASP A 305 24.46 29.28 5.56
CA ASP A 305 24.01 30.67 5.60
C ASP A 305 24.53 31.42 6.84
N GLN A 306 24.66 30.75 7.98
CA GLN A 306 25.23 31.34 9.20
C GLN A 306 26.76 31.48 9.13
N VAL A 307 27.45 30.50 8.55
CA VAL A 307 28.91 30.55 8.34
C VAL A 307 29.27 31.65 7.34
N GLY A 308 28.52 31.79 6.24
CA GLY A 308 28.72 32.83 5.24
C GLY A 308 28.48 34.26 5.75
N LYS A 309 27.53 34.44 6.68
CA LYS A 309 27.33 35.74 7.36
C LYS A 309 28.44 36.10 8.33
N ASN A 310 29.04 35.11 9.02
CA ASN A 310 30.13 35.35 9.95
C ASN A 310 31.47 35.64 9.25
N THR A 311 31.66 35.24 7.98
CA THR A 311 32.90 35.52 7.21
C THR A 311 32.92 36.88 6.53
N GLN A 312 31.78 37.57 6.39
CA GLN A 312 31.70 38.93 5.84
C GLN A 312 31.81 40.04 6.91
N GLY A 313 32.00 39.67 8.18
CA GLY A 313 31.97 40.59 9.33
C GLY A 313 33.32 41.10 9.85
N THR A 314 34.45 40.76 9.24
CA THR A 314 35.77 41.32 9.60
C THR A 314 36.25 42.33 8.54
N PRO A 315 35.92 43.63 8.67
CA PRO A 315 36.73 44.65 8.03
C PRO A 315 38.09 44.69 8.74
N ASN A 316 39.17 44.53 7.95
CA ASN A 316 40.54 44.78 8.38
C ASN A 316 40.60 46.12 9.14
N GLN A 317 41.05 46.06 10.39
CA GLN A 317 41.55 47.24 11.12
C GLN A 317 42.92 47.64 10.60
#